data_AF-D8PZV6-F1
#
_entry.id   AF-D8PZV6-F1
#
_cell.length_a   1.000
_cell.length_b   1.000
_cell.length_c   1.000
_cell.angle_alpha   90.00
_cell.angle_beta   90.00
_cell.angle_gamma   90.00
#
_symmetry.space_group_name_H-M   'P 1'
#
loop_
_entity.id
_entity.type
_entity.pdbx_description
1 polymer ?
#
loop_
_entity_poly.entity_id
_entity_poly.type
_entity_poly.pdbx_seq_one_letter_code
_entity_poly.pdbx_strand_id
1 'polypeptide(L)'
;MPPLSGLQRDVFAMYRRALRMAARKDPAKRADWTTFIRYTFRTRATSVGPRDIGAIEYLLRQGRKQLELYESPSVRDCSVTSEMHAWEEGRRRRWRNEEESR
;
A
#
# COMPACT_ATOMS: atom_id res chain seq x y z
N MET A 1 -14.00 19.07 5.38
CA MET A 1 -13.77 17.67 5.82
C MET A 1 -13.31 17.70 7.27
N PRO A 2 -13.84 16.82 8.15
CA PRO A 2 -13.32 16.68 9.50
C PRO A 2 -11.84 16.26 9.48
N PRO A 3 -11.05 16.66 10.49
CA PRO A 3 -9.64 16.29 10.58
C PRO A 3 -9.47 14.77 10.71
N LEU A 4 -8.43 14.22 10.08
CA LEU A 4 -8.08 12.81 10.22
C LEU A 4 -7.78 12.45 11.68
N SER A 5 -8.28 11.30 12.13
CA SER A 5 -7.95 10.75 13.44
C SER A 5 -6.45 10.44 13.55
N GLY A 6 -5.92 10.35 14.77
CA GLY A 6 -4.52 9.96 14.99
C GLY A 6 -4.17 8.64 14.30
N LEU A 7 -5.06 7.66 14.40
CA LEU A 7 -4.89 6.36 13.78
C LEU A 7 -4.90 6.43 12.24
N GLN A 8 -5.78 7.23 11.65
CA GLN A 8 -5.80 7.45 10.21
C GLN A 8 -4.49 8.09 9.73
N ARG A 9 -3.97 9.08 10.47
CA ARG A 9 -2.68 9.72 10.16
C ARG A 9 -1.55 8.69 10.17
N ASP A 10 -1.54 7.79 11.15
CA ASP A 10 -0.55 6.72 11.25
C ASP A 10 -0.62 5.75 10.06
N VAL A 11 -1.83 5.35 9.64
CA VAL A 11 -2.02 4.52 8.44
C VAL A 11 -1.48 5.22 7.19
N PHE A 12 -1.82 6.49 6.98
CA PHE A 12 -1.32 7.25 5.84
C PHE A 12 0.19 7.51 5.90
N ALA A 13 0.76 7.72 7.09
CA ALA A 13 2.19 7.86 7.27
C ALA A 13 2.92 6.55 6.89
N MET A 14 2.42 5.41 7.35
CA MET A 14 2.96 4.09 7.01
C MET A 14 2.86 3.82 5.50
N TYR A 15 1.70 4.11 4.88
CA TYR A 15 1.51 3.94 3.44
C TYR A 15 2.49 4.78 2.62
N ARG A 16 2.66 6.08 2.96
CA ARG A 16 3.63 6.96 2.28
C ARG A 16 5.07 6.51 2.50
N ARG A 17 5.42 6.00 3.68
CA ARG A 17 6.75 5.42 3.95
C ARG A 17 6.97 4.19 3.06
N ALA A 18 6.00 3.29 2.96
CA ALA A 18 6.09 2.11 2.09
C ALA A 18 6.29 2.50 0.61
N LEU A 19 5.54 3.46 0.09
CA LEU A 19 5.72 3.93 -1.29
C LEU A 19 7.11 4.55 -1.53
N ARG A 20 7.64 5.29 -0.55
CA ARG A 20 9.02 5.82 -0.62
C ARG A 20 10.07 4.72 -0.58
N MET A 21 9.86 3.67 0.20
CA MET A 21 10.71 2.48 0.19
C MET A 21 10.71 1.84 -1.20
N ALA A 22 9.54 1.62 -1.80
CA ALA A 22 9.43 1.07 -3.16
C ALA A 22 10.16 1.93 -4.21
N ALA A 23 10.07 3.25 -4.10
CA ALA A 23 10.78 4.17 -4.98
C ALA A 23 12.32 4.04 -4.89
N ARG A 24 12.86 3.60 -3.74
CA ARG A 24 14.30 3.37 -3.53
C ARG A 24 14.78 2.00 -3.98
N LYS A 25 13.87 1.07 -4.32
CA LYS A 25 14.23 -0.24 -4.89
C LYS A 25 14.67 -0.10 -6.35
N ASP A 26 15.24 -1.18 -6.88
CA ASP A 26 15.69 -1.30 -8.27
C ASP A 26 14.59 -0.81 -9.23
N PRO A 27 14.90 0.04 -10.23
CA PRO A 27 13.92 0.48 -11.22
C PRO A 27 13.10 -0.64 -11.86
N ALA A 28 13.72 -1.80 -12.12
CA ALA A 28 13.05 -2.95 -12.71
C ALA A 28 12.01 -3.58 -11.77
N LYS A 29 12.18 -3.45 -10.46
CA LYS A 29 11.30 -4.03 -9.43
C LYS A 29 10.37 -3.03 -8.76
N ARG A 30 10.57 -1.73 -9.00
CA ARG A 30 9.77 -0.65 -8.41
C ARG A 30 8.28 -0.79 -8.72
N ALA A 31 7.93 -1.22 -9.93
CA ALA A 31 6.53 -1.42 -10.34
C ALA A 31 5.86 -2.52 -9.51
N ASP A 32 6.56 -3.63 -9.30
CA ASP A 32 6.08 -4.77 -8.52
C ASP A 32 5.89 -4.37 -7.05
N TRP A 33 6.90 -3.72 -6.44
CA TRP A 33 6.80 -3.21 -5.08
C TRP A 33 5.63 -2.24 -4.89
N THR A 34 5.44 -1.33 -5.85
CA THR A 34 4.34 -0.36 -5.81
C THR A 34 2.99 -1.07 -5.89
N THR A 35 2.86 -2.06 -6.78
CA THR A 35 1.65 -2.88 -6.94
C THR A 35 1.36 -3.67 -5.66
N PHE A 36 2.36 -4.36 -5.12
CA PHE A 36 2.26 -5.12 -3.88
C PHE A 36 1.78 -4.25 -2.70
N ILE A 37 2.37 -3.06 -2.51
CA ILE A 37 1.99 -2.14 -1.44
C ILE A 37 0.56 -1.64 -1.62
N ARG A 38 0.21 -1.16 -2.82
CA ARG A 38 -1.13 -0.65 -3.12
C ARG A 38 -2.21 -1.71 -2.89
N TYR A 39 -1.98 -2.90 -3.42
CA TYR A 39 -2.89 -4.04 -3.27
C TYR A 39 -3.03 -4.41 -1.79
N THR A 40 -1.92 -4.61 -1.08
CA THR A 40 -1.93 -4.99 0.34
C THR A 40 -2.68 -4.00 1.20
N PHE A 41 -2.41 -2.69 1.06
CA PHE A 41 -3.12 -1.67 1.83
C PHE A 41 -4.60 -1.62 1.49
N ARG A 42 -4.97 -1.77 0.21
CA ARG A 42 -6.37 -1.80 -0.20
C ARG A 42 -7.09 -3.00 0.43
N THR A 43 -6.54 -4.20 0.29
CA THR A 43 -7.13 -5.44 0.80
C THR A 43 -7.28 -5.43 2.31
N ARG A 44 -6.25 -4.96 3.04
CA ARG A 44 -6.31 -4.81 4.51
C ARG A 44 -7.33 -3.75 4.94
N ALA A 45 -7.42 -2.63 4.23
CA ALA A 45 -8.40 -1.59 4.55
C ALA A 45 -9.84 -2.06 4.30
N THR A 46 -10.08 -2.94 3.33
CA THR A 46 -11.40 -3.54 3.09
C THR A 46 -11.74 -4.67 4.06
N SER A 47 -10.75 -5.28 4.73
CA SER A 47 -10.97 -6.41 5.65
C SER A 47 -11.29 -6.00 7.09
N VAL A 48 -11.18 -4.71 7.43
CA VAL A 48 -11.44 -4.21 8.79
C VAL A 48 -12.45 -3.07 8.78
N GLY A 49 -13.32 -3.04 9.78
CA GLY A 49 -14.27 -1.94 9.95
C GLY A 49 -13.58 -0.67 10.46
N PRO A 50 -14.04 0.55 10.09
CA PRO A 50 -13.43 1.80 10.54
C PRO A 50 -13.54 2.05 12.06
N ARG A 51 -14.40 1.29 12.75
CA ARG A 51 -14.60 1.34 14.21
C ARG A 51 -13.80 0.26 14.96
N ASP A 52 -13.16 -0.67 14.25
CA ASP A 52 -12.37 -1.72 14.86
C ASP A 52 -10.95 -1.23 15.13
N ILE A 53 -10.83 -0.39 16.17
CA ILE A 53 -9.57 0.29 16.52
C ILE A 53 -8.49 -0.75 16.85
N GLY A 54 -8.84 -1.79 17.60
CA GLY A 54 -7.91 -2.85 18.01
C GLY A 54 -7.33 -3.62 16.81
N ALA A 55 -8.16 -3.97 15.83
CA ALA A 55 -7.67 -4.62 14.61
C ALA A 55 -6.78 -3.69 13.78
N ILE A 56 -7.13 -2.40 13.65
CA ILE A 56 -6.32 -1.43 12.91
C ILE A 56 -4.96 -1.23 13.58
N GLU A 57 -4.90 -1.13 14.91
CA GLU A 57 -3.65 -1.02 15.66
C GLU A 57 -2.78 -2.27 15.51
N TYR A 58 -3.39 -3.45 15.55
CA TYR A 58 -2.70 -4.70 15.29
C TYR A 58 -2.08 -4.72 13.89
N LEU A 59 -2.85 -4.34 12.86
CA LEU A 59 -2.38 -4.26 11.48
C LEU A 59 -1.27 -3.22 11.30
N LEU A 60 -1.35 -2.07 11.97
CA LEU A 60 -0.27 -1.07 11.98
C LEU A 60 1.01 -1.63 12.59
N ARG A 61 0.92 -2.33 13.72
CA ARG A 61 2.08 -2.95 14.36
C ARG A 61 2.72 -4.02 13.48
N GLN A 62 1.91 -4.87 12.85
CA GLN A 62 2.40 -5.88 11.90
C GLN A 62 3.03 -5.22 10.66
N GLY A 63 2.36 -4.23 10.07
CA GLY A 63 2.82 -3.52 8.89
C GLY A 63 4.13 -2.76 9.11
N ARG A 64 4.32 -2.16 10.29
CA ARG A 64 5.58 -1.48 10.66
C ARG A 64 6.76 -2.46 10.68
N LYS A 65 6.60 -3.63 11.31
CA LYS A 65 7.64 -4.69 11.33
C LYS A 65 7.96 -5.20 9.92
N GLN A 66 6.93 -5.43 9.10
CA GLN A 66 7.12 -5.86 7.71
C GLN A 66 7.85 -4.79 6.88
N LEU A 67 7.49 -3.52 7.06
CA LEU A 67 8.13 -2.42 6.35
C LEU A 67 9.60 -2.25 6.73
N GLU A 68 9.95 -2.39 8.02
CA GLU A 68 11.34 -2.38 8.48
C GLU A 68 12.16 -3.49 7.80
N LEU A 69 11.60 -4.70 7.68
CA LEU A 69 12.22 -5.80 6.96
C LEU A 69 12.43 -5.46 5.47
N TYR A 70 11.39 -4.92 4.82
CA TYR A 70 11.46 -4.57 3.40
C TYR A 70 12.40 -3.39 3.12
N GLU A 71 12.65 -2.51 4.08
CA GLU A 71 13.63 -1.43 3.95
C GLU A 71 15.08 -1.95 3.95
N SER A 72 15.33 -3.17 4.43
CA SER A 72 16.65 -3.78 4.38
C SER A 72 17.20 -3.83 2.94
N PRO A 73 18.48 -3.47 2.70
CA PRO A 73 19.14 -3.61 1.41
C PRO A 73 19.22 -5.06 0.90
N SER A 74 19.12 -6.05 1.80
CA SER A 74 19.10 -7.47 1.45
C SER A 74 17.80 -7.89 0.75
N VAL A 75 16.69 -7.20 0.99
CA VAL A 75 15.39 -7.50 0.38
C VAL A 75 15.25 -6.68 -0.90
N ARG A 76 15.46 -7.31 -2.05
CA ARG A 76 15.49 -6.59 -3.35
C ARG A 76 14.19 -6.74 -4.15
N ASP A 77 13.50 -7.85 -3.96
CA ASP A 77 12.36 -8.24 -4.79
C ASP A 77 11.14 -8.59 -3.92
N CYS A 78 9.96 -8.53 -4.53
CA CYS A 78 8.70 -9.00 -3.96
C CYS A 78 7.93 -9.84 -4.99
N SER A 79 7.26 -10.88 -4.53
CA SER A 79 6.38 -11.66 -5.40
C SER A 79 5.04 -10.94 -5.58
N VAL A 80 4.67 -10.71 -6.83
CA VAL A 80 3.38 -10.14 -7.23
C VAL A 80 2.63 -11.20 -8.03
N THR A 81 1.40 -11.51 -7.62
CA THR A 81 0.59 -12.52 -8.31
C THR A 81 -0.07 -11.92 -9.55
N SER A 82 -0.51 -12.78 -10.48
CA SER A 82 -1.26 -12.35 -11.66
C SER A 82 -2.53 -11.56 -11.28
N GLU A 83 -3.16 -11.91 -10.17
CA GLU A 83 -4.31 -11.17 -9.61
C GLU A 83 -3.93 -9.72 -9.25
N MET A 84 -2.79 -9.51 -8.59
CA MET A 84 -2.32 -8.18 -8.20
C MET A 84 -2.00 -7.31 -9.43
N HIS A 85 -1.40 -7.89 -10.47
CA HIS A 85 -1.17 -7.19 -11.73
C HIS A 85 -2.49 -6.79 -12.40
N ALA A 86 -3.44 -7.72 -12.51
CA ALA A 86 -4.76 -7.44 -13.07
C ALA A 86 -5.50 -6.35 -12.27
N TRP A 87 -5.38 -6.37 -10.95
CA TRP A 87 -5.94 -5.34 -10.07
C TRP A 87 -5.33 -3.94 -10.33
N GLU A 88 -4.02 -3.83 -10.46
CA GLU A 88 -3.34 -2.56 -10.73
C GLU A 88 -3.63 -2.05 -12.14
N GLU A 89 -3.72 -2.93 -13.14
CA GLU A 89 -4.16 -2.57 -14.49
C GLU A 89 -5.59 -2.02 -14.49
N GLY A 90 -6.52 -2.70 -13.82
CA GLY A 90 -7.91 -2.24 -13.70
C GLY A 90 -8.01 -0.90 -12.98
N ARG A 91 -7.21 -0.71 -11.92
CA ARG A 91 -7.07 0.58 -11.24
C ARG A 91 -6.60 1.66 -12.22
N ARG A 92 -5.49 1.45 -12.95
CA ARG A 92 -4.94 2.43 -13.91
C ARG A 92 -5.91 2.78 -15.03
N ARG A 93 -6.65 1.80 -15.57
CA ARG A 93 -7.69 2.03 -16.59
C ARG A 93 -8.78 2.96 -16.07
N ARG A 94 -9.24 2.75 -14.82
CA ARG A 94 -10.24 3.62 -14.20
C ARG A 94 -9.78 5.07 -14.13
N TRP A 95 -8.56 5.32 -13.66
CA TRP A 95 -8.01 6.69 -13.57
C TRP A 95 -7.94 7.37 -14.95
N ARG A 96 -7.50 6.64 -15.98
CA ARG A 96 -7.43 7.17 -17.36
C ARG A 96 -8.82 7.60 -17.87
N ASN A 97 -9.82 6.75 -17.67
CA ASN A 97 -11.18 7.04 -18.14
C ASN A 97 -11.80 8.24 -17.39
N GLU A 98 -11.46 8.42 -16.10
CA GLU A 98 -11.89 9.58 -15.31
C GLU A 98 -11.25 10.90 -15.76
N GLU A 99 -10.03 10.86 -16.29
CA GLU A 99 -9.34 12.04 -16.86
C GLU A 99 -9.89 12.43 -18.23
N GLU A 100 -10.26 11.44 -19.05
CA GLU A 100 -10.81 11.65 -20.41
C GLU A 100 -12.29 12.12 -20.40
N SER A 101 -12.97 11.97 -19.27
CA SER A 101 -14.36 12.41 -19.07
C SER A 101 -14.51 13.81 -18.44
N ARG A 102 -13.40 14.52 -18.18
CA ARG A 102 -13.36 15.86 -17.58
C ARG A 102 -12.97 16.91 -18.60
#